data_AF-C6WBV7-F1
#
_entry.id   AF-C6WBV7-F1
#
_cell.length_a   1.000
_cell.length_b   1.000
_cell.length_c   1.000
_cell.angle_alpha   90.00
_cell.angle_beta   90.00
_cell.angle_gamma   90.00
#
_symmetry.space_group_name_H-M   'P 1'
#
loop_
_entity.id
_entity.type
_entity.pdbx_description
1 polymer ?
#
loop_
_entity_poly.entity_id
_entity_poly.type
_entity_poly.pdbx_seq_one_letter_code
_entity_poly.pdbx_strand_id
1 'polypeptide(L)'
;MTLPPREAGAPRARYALLVAVLLTAAVYSGNLIFYTAFGEWFGTALKACVNAGSDLPPLERAAGFQRCGAPYEQARTAFAFLFALLAAALGWVVLRRLPARLHRRAGITRAAGARWQEEAAEAVRSLGGRVVPVVEFGSTCREAFTVRAGGRVRIVLPYGVLALPRPEASALLRHECAHVAAGDVDRVWLTRAVWWATPVVLPLPLPWLRSETSFALDYAVRAALLLALVWVVSRSVLRSREHAADLLSTRDSTTGLDALLRRAVDQPRPWFRSLAALHPSTRHRLDVLARGEVERHVRAAEGFAFGALAGLVQPLLSHFVQSALLPSAGLRVTTLALALVPGVLLGCAWGPTVWRSRTTADVRPVRDRLTSALGLPLGVVVGMALSLIGTGTPLIEPATAWTWGFTVVTLIGATALCEGAAALWHRCRPGGSPRWAGALAALLFTGVLEAVFSFRPMIELGGLVGVWLSLTYTPFLALLAGNLVVAALAWRTAVGSRVRVLLLAVAVTVLAAVPRLALAGEATEENALDHLLLNAVLATAAGLVVFAARVVAAGRAGIAEGVAGAWVTTPLTALALTLEFGQPQHVVWLALKQSTAHLALLLLLTAAVAAALTAARDRTPVAREPVVEPSRT
;
A
#
# COMPACT_ATOMS: atom_id res chain seq x y z
N MET A 1 21.56 20.48 13.14
CA MET A 1 20.94 19.43 12.32
C MET A 1 19.95 18.65 13.19
N THR A 2 18.66 18.97 13.11
CA THR A 2 17.62 18.31 13.94
C THR A 2 17.43 16.85 13.51
N LEU A 3 17.39 15.95 14.50
CA LEU A 3 17.15 14.52 14.31
C LEU A 3 15.95 14.28 13.37
N PRO A 4 16.09 13.50 12.28
CA PRO A 4 14.92 13.05 11.55
C PRO A 4 14.02 12.26 12.52
N PRO A 5 12.71 12.53 12.55
CA PRO A 5 11.79 11.84 13.45
C PRO A 5 11.86 10.33 13.21
N ARG A 6 11.89 9.54 14.31
CA ARG A 6 11.90 8.07 14.31
C ARG A 6 10.98 7.51 13.20
N GLU A 7 11.60 6.83 12.23
CA GLU A 7 10.98 6.27 11.02
C GLU A 7 10.08 5.05 11.32
N ALA A 8 9.05 5.22 12.14
CA ALA A 8 8.31 4.10 12.71
C ALA A 8 7.27 3.45 11.76
N GLY A 9 6.85 4.10 10.68
CA GLY A 9 5.64 3.72 9.91
C GLY A 9 5.83 2.66 8.82
N ALA A 10 6.53 3.01 7.73
CA ALA A 10 6.62 2.17 6.52
C ALA A 10 7.17 0.75 6.74
N PRO A 11 8.23 0.55 7.54
CA PRO A 11 8.76 -0.79 7.76
C PRO A 11 7.72 -1.70 8.42
N ARG A 12 7.00 -1.20 9.43
CA ARG A 12 5.97 -1.95 10.17
C ARG A 12 4.86 -2.47 9.26
N ALA A 13 4.42 -1.65 8.31
CA ALA A 13 3.39 -2.03 7.35
C ALA A 13 3.80 -3.20 6.46
N ARG A 14 5.07 -3.23 6.02
CA ARG A 14 5.60 -4.34 5.20
C ARG A 14 5.62 -5.66 5.98
N TYR A 15 5.98 -5.62 7.27
CA TYR A 15 5.90 -6.80 8.15
C TYR A 15 4.45 -7.23 8.38
N ALA A 16 3.54 -6.28 8.63
CA ALA A 16 2.12 -6.56 8.81
C ALA A 16 1.51 -7.21 7.55
N LEU A 17 1.90 -6.77 6.35
CA LEU A 17 1.47 -7.36 5.10
C LEU A 17 1.97 -8.81 4.94
N LEU A 18 3.24 -9.09 5.26
CA LEU A 18 3.76 -10.47 5.24
C LEU A 18 3.01 -11.39 6.21
N VAL A 19 2.71 -10.90 7.41
CA VAL A 19 1.91 -11.66 8.39
C VAL A 19 0.47 -11.86 7.88
N ALA A 20 -0.17 -10.81 7.36
CA ALA A 20 -1.52 -10.89 6.80
C ALA A 20 -1.60 -11.95 5.70
N VAL A 21 -0.62 -11.97 4.79
CA VAL A 21 -0.53 -12.95 3.70
C VAL A 21 -0.43 -14.38 4.22
N LEU A 22 0.43 -14.64 5.21
CA LEU A 22 0.55 -15.96 5.84
C LEU A 22 -0.78 -16.38 6.46
N LEU A 23 -1.42 -15.50 7.21
CA LEU A 23 -2.69 -15.78 7.88
C LEU A 23 -3.79 -16.04 6.85
N THR A 24 -3.92 -15.22 5.81
CA THR A 24 -4.93 -15.42 4.77
C THR A 24 -4.70 -16.71 3.99
N ALA A 25 -3.45 -17.07 3.71
CA ALA A 25 -3.13 -18.35 3.08
C ALA A 25 -3.56 -19.53 3.96
N ALA A 26 -3.33 -19.44 5.27
CA ALA A 26 -3.76 -20.45 6.23
C ALA A 26 -5.28 -20.55 6.33
N VAL A 27 -5.98 -19.41 6.41
CA VAL A 27 -7.44 -19.35 6.40
C VAL A 27 -7.99 -20.02 5.14
N TYR A 28 -7.40 -19.74 3.98
CA TYR A 28 -7.80 -20.40 2.74
C TYR A 28 -7.58 -21.92 2.78
N SER A 29 -6.42 -22.37 3.23
CA SER A 29 -6.13 -23.80 3.40
C SER A 29 -7.17 -24.47 4.30
N GLY A 30 -7.54 -23.83 5.42
CA GLY A 30 -8.59 -24.32 6.30
C GLY A 30 -9.96 -24.37 5.64
N ASN A 31 -10.29 -23.38 4.81
CA ASN A 31 -11.54 -23.34 4.07
C ASN A 31 -11.65 -24.46 3.01
N LEU A 32 -10.56 -24.76 2.30
CA LEU A 32 -10.52 -25.90 1.38
C LEU A 32 -10.72 -27.22 2.12
N ILE A 33 -10.01 -27.41 3.24
CA ILE A 33 -10.15 -28.61 4.06
C ILE A 33 -11.58 -28.74 4.59
N PHE A 34 -12.21 -27.62 4.98
CA PHE A 34 -13.60 -27.59 5.40
C PHE A 34 -14.53 -28.10 4.30
N TYR A 35 -14.41 -27.58 3.07
CA TYR A 35 -15.26 -28.04 1.97
C TYR A 35 -15.04 -29.51 1.64
N THR A 36 -13.82 -30.01 1.71
CA THR A 36 -13.55 -31.44 1.45
C THR A 36 -14.07 -32.34 2.56
N ALA A 37 -14.03 -31.90 3.82
CA ALA A 37 -14.41 -32.72 4.97
C ALA A 37 -15.90 -32.60 5.35
N PHE A 38 -16.49 -31.42 5.16
CA PHE A 38 -17.83 -31.06 5.62
C PHE A 38 -18.73 -30.50 4.51
N GLY A 39 -18.28 -30.54 3.24
CA GLY A 39 -18.99 -29.92 2.11
C GLY A 39 -20.40 -30.45 1.89
N GLU A 40 -20.63 -31.75 2.07
CA GLU A 40 -21.96 -32.36 1.90
C GLU A 40 -22.96 -31.86 2.95
N TRP A 41 -22.55 -31.86 4.23
CA TRP A 41 -23.34 -31.30 5.33
C TRP A 41 -23.64 -29.82 5.10
N PHE A 42 -22.60 -29.04 4.76
CA PHE A 42 -22.72 -27.61 4.54
C PHE A 42 -23.63 -27.29 3.35
N GLY A 43 -23.46 -27.99 2.22
CA GLY A 43 -24.28 -27.84 1.03
C GLY A 43 -25.75 -28.21 1.28
N THR A 44 -25.99 -29.30 2.01
CA THR A 44 -27.35 -29.72 2.39
C THR A 44 -28.03 -28.67 3.28
N ALA A 45 -27.30 -28.13 4.25
CA ALA A 45 -27.79 -27.06 5.12
C ALA A 45 -28.13 -25.78 4.34
N LEU A 46 -27.23 -25.32 3.45
CA LEU A 46 -27.49 -24.14 2.63
C LEU A 46 -28.66 -24.36 1.66
N LYS A 47 -28.79 -25.57 1.08
CA LYS A 47 -29.93 -25.91 0.22
C LYS A 47 -31.25 -25.86 0.98
N ALA A 48 -31.28 -26.35 2.23
CA ALA A 48 -32.46 -26.22 3.09
C ALA A 48 -32.82 -24.74 3.33
N CYS A 49 -31.83 -23.87 3.55
CA CYS A 49 -32.06 -22.44 3.68
C CYS A 49 -32.59 -21.77 2.41
N VAL A 50 -32.10 -22.16 1.22
CA VAL A 50 -32.63 -21.66 -0.06
C VAL A 50 -34.09 -22.07 -0.23
N ASN A 51 -34.40 -23.34 0.04
CA ASN A 51 -35.75 -23.89 -0.09
C ASN A 51 -36.74 -23.25 0.89
N ALA A 52 -36.30 -22.90 2.10
CA ALA A 52 -37.15 -22.25 3.10
C ALA A 52 -37.65 -20.85 2.68
N GLY A 53 -37.01 -20.20 1.71
CA GLY A 53 -37.39 -18.87 1.21
C GLY A 53 -37.94 -18.85 -0.23
N SER A 54 -38.24 -20.01 -0.83
CA SER A 54 -38.63 -20.10 -2.25
C SER A 54 -39.85 -19.24 -2.58
N ASP A 55 -40.77 -19.13 -1.64
CA ASP A 55 -42.09 -18.50 -1.84
C ASP A 55 -42.08 -17.00 -1.48
N LEU A 56 -40.97 -16.49 -0.93
CA LEU A 56 -40.83 -15.09 -0.55
C LEU A 56 -40.45 -14.19 -1.74
N PRO A 57 -40.82 -12.89 -1.73
CA PRO A 57 -40.32 -11.89 -2.67
C PRO A 57 -38.78 -11.85 -2.70
N PRO A 58 -38.13 -11.44 -3.82
CA PRO A 58 -36.68 -11.56 -3.98
C PRO A 58 -35.82 -10.94 -2.87
N LEU A 59 -36.19 -9.77 -2.35
CA LEU A 59 -35.47 -9.11 -1.27
C LEU A 59 -35.62 -9.85 0.07
N GLU A 60 -36.84 -10.31 0.38
CA GLU A 60 -37.11 -11.09 1.60
C GLU A 60 -36.47 -12.47 1.53
N ARG A 61 -36.45 -13.10 0.36
CA ARG A 61 -35.75 -14.35 0.09
C ARG A 61 -34.25 -14.20 0.34
N ALA A 62 -33.62 -13.14 -0.17
CA ALA A 62 -32.20 -12.89 0.06
C ALA A 62 -31.91 -12.66 1.56
N ALA A 63 -32.73 -11.86 2.25
CA ALA A 63 -32.59 -11.62 3.69
C ALA A 63 -32.87 -12.87 4.52
N GLY A 64 -33.83 -13.71 4.12
CA GLY A 64 -34.15 -14.99 4.73
C GLY A 64 -33.01 -15.99 4.58
N PHE A 65 -32.47 -16.14 3.37
CA PHE A 65 -31.30 -16.97 3.09
C PHE A 65 -30.08 -16.55 3.92
N GLN A 66 -29.78 -15.24 3.97
CA GLN A 66 -28.65 -14.74 4.77
C GLN A 66 -28.82 -15.06 6.26
N ARG A 67 -30.02 -14.89 6.82
CA ARG A 67 -30.29 -15.20 8.23
C ARG A 67 -30.19 -16.70 8.52
N CYS A 68 -30.74 -17.54 7.66
CA CYS A 68 -30.69 -19.00 7.81
C CYS A 68 -29.26 -19.55 7.61
N GLY A 69 -28.53 -19.04 6.61
CA GLY A 69 -27.17 -19.48 6.26
C GLY A 69 -26.09 -18.99 7.22
N ALA A 70 -26.32 -17.88 7.93
CA ALA A 70 -25.36 -17.26 8.84
C ALA A 70 -24.65 -18.22 9.81
N PRO A 71 -25.33 -19.10 10.59
CA PRO A 71 -24.66 -20.03 11.51
C PRO A 71 -23.70 -21.00 10.80
N TYR A 72 -24.06 -21.48 9.60
CA TYR A 72 -23.22 -22.39 8.82
C TYR A 72 -21.99 -21.67 8.27
N GLU A 73 -22.18 -20.44 7.76
CA GLU A 73 -21.08 -19.60 7.30
C GLU A 73 -20.13 -19.19 8.45
N GLN A 74 -20.67 -18.94 9.63
CA GLN A 74 -19.89 -18.69 10.85
C GLN A 74 -19.09 -19.93 11.27
N ALA A 75 -19.69 -21.13 11.23
CA ALA A 75 -19.00 -22.38 11.52
C ALA A 75 -17.83 -22.64 10.55
N ARG A 76 -18.08 -22.48 9.24
CA ARG A 76 -17.04 -22.54 8.19
C ARG A 76 -15.93 -21.53 8.44
N THR A 77 -16.31 -20.29 8.73
CA THR A 77 -15.36 -19.20 9.00
C THR A 77 -14.52 -19.48 10.24
N ALA A 78 -15.13 -19.94 11.34
CA ALA A 78 -14.45 -20.32 12.57
C ALA A 78 -13.43 -21.45 12.32
N PHE A 79 -13.82 -22.48 11.57
CA PHE A 79 -12.92 -23.57 11.17
C PHE A 79 -11.72 -23.04 10.37
N ALA A 80 -11.95 -22.17 9.39
CA ALA A 80 -10.88 -21.54 8.62
C ALA A 80 -9.95 -20.69 9.50
N PHE A 81 -10.48 -19.98 10.50
CA PHE A 81 -9.67 -19.22 11.45
C PHE A 81 -8.79 -20.09 12.36
N LEU A 82 -9.18 -21.33 12.67
CA LEU A 82 -8.30 -22.26 13.41
C LEU A 82 -6.98 -22.49 12.68
N PHE A 83 -6.99 -22.54 11.34
CA PHE A 83 -5.76 -22.65 10.56
C PHE A 83 -4.91 -21.38 10.60
N ALA A 84 -5.53 -20.20 10.67
CA ALA A 84 -4.81 -18.94 10.92
C ALA A 84 -4.09 -18.98 12.27
N LEU A 85 -4.77 -19.45 13.33
CA LEU A 85 -4.19 -19.62 14.67
C LEU A 85 -3.06 -20.64 14.66
N LEU A 86 -3.22 -21.76 13.96
CA LEU A 86 -2.18 -22.76 13.79
C LEU A 86 -0.96 -22.19 13.05
N ALA A 87 -1.17 -21.43 11.98
CA ALA A 87 -0.09 -20.77 11.23
C ALA A 87 0.62 -19.70 12.09
N ALA A 88 -0.12 -18.95 12.91
CA ALA A 88 0.43 -18.00 13.86
C ALA A 88 1.28 -18.71 14.93
N ALA A 89 0.78 -19.82 15.48
CA ALA A 89 1.51 -20.65 16.45
C ALA A 89 2.78 -21.24 15.82
N LEU A 90 2.71 -21.75 14.59
CA LEU A 90 3.87 -22.23 13.84
C LEU A 90 4.89 -21.11 13.62
N GLY A 91 4.43 -19.94 13.16
CA GLY A 91 5.26 -18.75 12.99
C GLY A 91 5.94 -18.34 14.30
N TRP A 92 5.22 -18.37 15.42
CA TRP A 92 5.77 -18.11 16.75
C TRP A 92 6.83 -19.14 17.18
N VAL A 93 6.58 -20.43 16.95
CA VAL A 93 7.55 -21.50 17.20
C VAL A 93 8.81 -21.28 16.39
N VAL A 94 8.68 -20.98 15.09
CA VAL A 94 9.83 -20.68 14.22
C VAL A 94 10.56 -19.42 14.71
N LEU A 95 9.84 -18.35 15.04
CA LEU A 95 10.39 -17.10 15.57
C LEU A 95 11.24 -17.33 16.82
N ARG A 96 10.86 -18.28 17.68
CA ARG A 96 11.61 -18.63 18.91
C ARG A 96 12.75 -19.61 18.64
N ARG A 97 12.54 -20.62 17.79
CA ARG A 97 13.50 -21.72 17.59
C ARG A 97 14.61 -21.36 16.60
N LEU A 98 14.32 -20.58 15.56
CA LEU A 98 15.27 -20.27 14.49
C LEU A 98 16.45 -19.40 14.97
N PRO A 99 16.27 -18.32 15.75
CA PRO A 99 17.40 -17.55 16.30
C PRO A 99 18.28 -18.42 17.21
N ALA A 100 17.67 -19.25 18.07
CA ALA A 100 18.39 -20.15 18.97
C ALA A 100 19.13 -21.27 18.22
N ARG A 101 18.60 -21.74 17.08
CA ARG A 101 19.31 -22.67 16.19
C ARG A 101 20.47 -21.98 15.48
N LEU A 102 20.30 -20.73 15.02
CA LEU A 102 21.38 -19.99 14.36
C LEU A 102 22.52 -19.68 15.35
N HIS A 103 22.20 -19.22 16.57
CA HIS A 103 23.18 -19.00 17.62
C HIS A 103 24.00 -20.26 17.91
N ARG A 104 23.34 -21.42 18.08
CA ARG A 104 24.02 -22.71 18.24
C ARG A 104 24.88 -23.11 17.04
N ARG A 105 24.46 -22.78 15.81
CA ARG A 105 25.23 -23.04 14.58
C ARG A 105 26.46 -22.14 14.43
N ALA A 106 26.56 -21.05 15.18
CA ALA A 106 27.78 -20.23 15.25
C ALA A 106 28.91 -20.91 16.06
N GLY A 107 28.68 -22.13 16.55
CA GLY A 107 29.67 -22.96 17.21
C GLY A 107 29.85 -22.59 18.68
N ILE A 108 31.07 -22.76 19.18
CA ILE A 108 31.41 -22.31 20.53
C ILE A 108 31.44 -20.79 20.50
N THR A 109 30.55 -20.18 21.27
CA THR A 109 30.49 -18.72 21.44
C THR A 109 31.26 -18.34 22.69
N ARG A 110 32.08 -17.29 22.59
CA ARG A 110 32.79 -16.70 23.73
C ARG A 110 32.41 -15.22 23.84
N ALA A 111 32.15 -14.75 25.05
CA ALA A 111 31.92 -13.33 25.27
C ALA A 111 33.13 -12.53 24.77
N ALA A 112 32.88 -11.48 24.00
CA ALA A 112 33.94 -10.55 23.63
C ALA A 112 34.42 -9.78 24.87
N GLY A 113 35.70 -9.41 24.90
CA GLY A 113 36.29 -8.68 26.02
C GLY A 113 35.60 -7.33 26.31
N ALA A 114 35.80 -6.79 27.52
CA ALA A 114 35.11 -5.61 28.04
C ALA A 114 35.04 -4.45 27.05
N ARG A 115 36.15 -4.17 26.35
CA ARG A 115 36.22 -3.14 25.32
C ARG A 115 35.15 -3.26 24.23
N TRP A 116 34.89 -4.46 23.71
CA TRP A 116 33.86 -4.68 22.68
C TRP A 116 32.45 -4.48 23.24
N GLN A 117 32.23 -4.83 24.51
CA GLN A 117 30.95 -4.63 25.18
C GLN A 117 30.68 -3.14 25.40
N GLU A 118 31.68 -2.42 25.89
CA GLU A 118 31.63 -0.96 26.11
C GLU A 118 31.40 -0.22 24.80
N GLU A 119 32.13 -0.58 23.75
CA GLU A 119 31.99 0.02 22.42
C GLU A 119 30.60 -0.24 21.82
N ALA A 120 30.05 -1.45 21.97
CA ALA A 120 28.70 -1.76 21.53
C ALA A 120 27.64 -1.01 22.35
N ALA A 121 27.82 -0.91 23.67
CA ALA A 121 26.92 -0.18 24.55
C ALA A 121 26.91 1.31 24.19
N GLU A 122 28.08 1.90 23.93
CA GLU A 122 28.21 3.29 23.51
C GLU A 122 27.66 3.53 22.10
N ALA A 123 27.91 2.62 21.16
CA ALA A 123 27.32 2.68 19.83
C ALA A 123 25.79 2.67 19.90
N VAL A 124 25.17 1.76 20.68
CA VAL A 124 23.70 1.75 20.80
C VAL A 124 23.17 3.02 21.47
N ARG A 125 23.84 3.53 22.52
CA ARG A 125 23.44 4.78 23.19
C ARG A 125 23.51 5.98 22.25
N SER A 126 24.61 6.15 21.53
CA SER A 126 24.80 7.25 20.55
C SER A 126 23.79 7.19 19.41
N LEU A 127 23.34 5.98 19.03
CA LEU A 127 22.27 5.78 18.04
C LEU A 127 20.84 5.94 18.64
N GLY A 128 20.71 6.25 19.93
CA GLY A 128 19.43 6.48 20.61
C GLY A 128 18.66 5.19 20.95
N GLY A 129 19.33 4.05 20.94
CA GLY A 129 18.81 2.76 21.39
C GLY A 129 18.85 2.62 22.91
N ARG A 130 17.99 1.74 23.44
CA ARG A 130 17.89 1.48 24.90
C ARG A 130 18.38 0.08 25.31
N VAL A 131 18.53 -0.82 24.35
CA VAL A 131 18.83 -2.24 24.61
C VAL A 131 20.32 -2.45 24.40
N VAL A 132 21.07 -2.68 25.48
CA VAL A 132 22.51 -3.00 25.39
C VAL A 132 22.69 -4.46 24.93
N PRO A 133 23.34 -4.71 23.79
CA PRO A 133 23.58 -6.06 23.31
C PRO A 133 24.79 -6.69 24.01
N VAL A 134 24.83 -8.02 24.04
CA VAL A 134 26.03 -8.78 24.41
C VAL A 134 26.80 -9.13 23.15
N VAL A 135 28.07 -8.77 23.08
CA VAL A 135 28.95 -9.11 21.94
C VAL A 135 29.64 -10.44 22.19
N GLU A 136 29.64 -11.32 21.19
CA GLU A 136 30.24 -12.65 21.26
C GLU A 136 31.03 -12.95 19.99
N PHE A 137 32.05 -13.81 20.09
CA PHE A 137 32.74 -14.39 18.94
C PHE A 137 32.28 -15.83 18.72
N GLY A 138 31.81 -16.13 17.51
CA GLY A 138 31.40 -17.49 17.12
C GLY A 138 32.50 -18.20 16.33
N SER A 139 32.86 -19.42 16.74
CA SER A 139 33.95 -20.20 16.12
C SER A 139 33.70 -20.60 14.66
N THR A 140 32.44 -20.80 14.27
CA THR A 140 32.04 -21.18 12.89
C THR A 140 31.29 -20.07 12.17
N CYS A 141 31.19 -18.90 12.80
CA CYS A 141 30.53 -17.73 12.24
C CYS A 141 31.34 -17.20 11.05
N ARG A 142 30.69 -16.96 9.91
CA ARG A 142 31.32 -16.38 8.70
C ARG A 142 30.99 -14.90 8.51
N GLU A 143 29.81 -14.49 8.96
CA GLU A 143 29.27 -13.14 8.81
C GLU A 143 28.68 -12.71 10.14
N ALA A 144 28.85 -11.44 10.50
CA ALA A 144 28.24 -10.91 11.71
C ALA A 144 26.71 -11.01 11.64
N PHE A 145 26.07 -11.27 12.79
CA PHE A 145 24.62 -11.25 12.86
C PHE A 145 24.11 -10.91 14.25
N THR A 146 22.87 -10.42 14.31
CA THR A 146 22.15 -10.08 15.53
C THR A 146 21.00 -11.06 15.82
N VAL A 147 20.91 -11.53 17.06
CA VAL A 147 19.88 -12.49 17.53
C VAL A 147 19.37 -12.16 18.92
N ARG A 148 18.13 -12.56 19.23
CA ARG A 148 17.65 -12.63 20.60
C ARG A 148 17.77 -14.07 21.11
N ALA A 149 18.64 -14.31 22.08
CA ALA A 149 18.89 -15.62 22.65
C ALA A 149 19.11 -15.55 24.17
N GLY A 150 18.40 -16.40 24.92
CA GLY A 150 18.45 -16.38 26.40
C GLY A 150 17.95 -15.05 27.00
N GLY A 151 16.87 -14.49 26.44
CA GLY A 151 16.27 -13.23 26.90
C GLY A 151 17.02 -11.95 26.51
N ARG A 152 18.28 -12.05 26.06
CA ARG A 152 19.13 -10.91 25.69
C ARG A 152 19.32 -10.80 24.18
N VAL A 153 19.56 -9.58 23.70
CA VAL A 153 20.03 -9.35 22.33
C VAL A 153 21.54 -9.59 22.30
N ARG A 154 22.01 -10.37 21.32
CA ARG A 154 23.40 -10.74 21.14
C ARG A 154 23.86 -10.37 19.73
N ILE A 155 25.06 -9.84 19.64
CA ILE A 155 25.79 -9.60 18.39
C ILE A 155 26.87 -10.68 18.31
N VAL A 156 26.78 -11.57 17.34
CA VAL A 156 27.77 -12.63 17.14
C VAL A 156 28.67 -12.22 15.98
N LEU A 157 29.94 -11.98 16.27
CA LEU A 157 30.97 -11.60 15.31
C LEU A 157 31.79 -12.84 14.89
N PRO A 158 32.24 -12.91 13.63
CA PRO A 158 33.23 -13.89 13.22
C PRO A 158 34.61 -13.50 13.77
N TYR A 159 35.46 -14.49 14.09
CA TYR A 159 36.83 -14.23 14.59
C TYR A 159 37.68 -13.43 13.60
N GLY A 160 37.38 -13.51 12.30
CA GLY A 160 38.05 -12.70 11.27
C GLY A 160 37.95 -11.18 11.50
N VAL A 161 36.98 -10.71 12.30
CA VAL A 161 36.88 -9.29 12.67
C VAL A 161 38.09 -8.82 13.48
N LEU A 162 38.74 -9.71 14.23
CA LEU A 162 39.94 -9.37 15.00
C LEU A 162 41.14 -9.00 14.12
N ALA A 163 41.14 -9.45 12.85
CA ALA A 163 42.17 -9.12 11.87
C ALA A 163 41.88 -7.82 11.09
N LEU A 164 40.69 -7.23 11.26
CA LEU A 164 40.34 -5.99 10.57
C LEU A 164 41.03 -4.78 11.24
N PRO A 165 41.41 -3.75 10.46
CA PRO A 165 41.81 -2.47 11.01
C PRO A 165 40.74 -1.93 11.96
N ARG A 166 41.18 -1.32 13.07
CA ARG A 166 40.27 -0.84 14.14
C ARG A 166 39.09 -0.02 13.61
N PRO A 167 39.25 0.95 12.67
CA PRO A 167 38.12 1.73 12.16
C PRO A 167 37.06 0.90 11.44
N GLU A 168 37.48 -0.13 10.70
CA GLU A 168 36.58 -1.03 9.97
C GLU A 168 35.86 -1.99 10.92
N ALA A 169 36.57 -2.52 11.92
CA ALA A 169 36.01 -3.40 12.93
C ALA A 169 34.97 -2.67 13.80
N SER A 170 35.27 -1.41 14.15
CA SER A 170 34.36 -0.51 14.88
C SER A 170 33.13 -0.17 14.04
N ALA A 171 33.32 0.09 12.73
CA ALA A 171 32.22 0.36 11.81
C ALA A 171 31.29 -0.85 11.63
N LEU A 172 31.84 -2.06 11.52
CA LEU A 172 31.05 -3.29 11.49
C LEU A 172 30.25 -3.48 12.78
N LEU A 173 30.87 -3.31 13.95
CA LEU A 173 30.16 -3.40 15.23
C LEU A 173 29.04 -2.36 15.33
N ARG A 174 29.31 -1.13 14.89
CA ARG A 174 28.35 -0.03 14.89
C ARG A 174 27.18 -0.29 13.93
N HIS A 175 27.42 -0.94 12.79
CA HIS A 175 26.36 -1.43 11.89
C HIS A 175 25.44 -2.44 12.57
N GLU A 176 26.00 -3.44 13.24
CA GLU A 176 25.20 -4.41 14.00
C GLU A 176 24.44 -3.74 15.16
N CYS A 177 25.06 -2.77 15.84
CA CYS A 177 24.42 -1.95 16.87
C CYS A 177 23.29 -1.10 16.31
N ALA A 178 23.38 -0.65 15.04
CA ALA A 178 22.31 0.09 14.39
C ALA A 178 21.05 -0.77 14.21
N HIS A 179 21.19 -2.06 13.87
CA HIS A 179 20.06 -3.00 13.86
C HIS A 179 19.41 -3.16 15.25
N VAL A 180 20.22 -3.19 16.31
CA VAL A 180 19.73 -3.26 17.71
C VAL A 180 19.01 -1.96 18.10
N ALA A 181 19.61 -0.80 17.83
CA ALA A 181 19.05 0.51 18.13
C ALA A 181 17.73 0.77 17.39
N ALA A 182 17.61 0.31 16.14
CA ALA A 182 16.40 0.40 15.33
C ALA A 182 15.27 -0.56 15.78
N GLY A 183 15.58 -1.53 16.65
CA GLY A 183 14.67 -2.58 17.08
C GLY A 183 14.29 -3.54 15.94
N ASP A 184 15.21 -3.77 15.00
CA ASP A 184 14.95 -4.57 13.81
C ASP A 184 15.18 -6.07 14.03
N VAL A 185 15.87 -6.47 15.11
CA VAL A 185 16.18 -7.87 15.42
C VAL A 185 14.91 -8.74 15.38
N ASP A 186 13.90 -8.40 16.17
CA ASP A 186 12.67 -9.21 16.24
C ASP A 186 11.89 -9.18 14.91
N ARG A 187 11.96 -8.07 14.16
CA ARG A 187 11.26 -7.92 12.88
C ARG A 187 11.90 -8.74 11.76
N VAL A 188 13.23 -8.77 11.69
CA VAL A 188 13.99 -9.63 10.77
C VAL A 188 13.64 -11.09 11.01
N TRP A 189 13.56 -11.50 12.28
CA TRP A 189 13.19 -12.86 12.64
C TRP A 189 11.71 -13.17 12.36
N LEU A 190 10.81 -12.20 12.48
CA LEU A 190 9.42 -12.33 12.05
C LEU A 190 9.31 -12.57 10.54
N THR A 191 10.02 -11.80 9.71
CA THR A 191 10.07 -12.03 8.25
C THR A 191 10.58 -13.43 7.91
N ARG A 192 11.66 -13.87 8.57
CA ARG A 192 12.17 -15.23 8.41
C ARG A 192 11.15 -16.29 8.86
N ALA A 193 10.44 -16.05 9.96
CA ALA A 193 9.42 -16.96 10.45
C ALA A 193 8.26 -17.12 9.47
N VAL A 194 7.79 -16.02 8.87
CA VAL A 194 6.78 -16.06 7.79
C VAL A 194 7.29 -16.91 6.62
N TRP A 195 8.50 -16.62 6.12
CA TRP A 195 9.10 -17.38 5.02
C TRP A 195 9.17 -18.89 5.29
N TRP A 196 9.46 -19.31 6.52
CA TRP A 196 9.53 -20.73 6.89
C TRP A 196 8.17 -21.36 7.18
N ALA A 197 7.19 -20.58 7.64
CA ALA A 197 5.84 -21.08 7.92
C ALA A 197 5.00 -21.25 6.63
N THR A 198 5.10 -20.31 5.69
CA THR A 198 4.35 -20.34 4.42
C THR A 198 4.47 -21.67 3.65
N PRO A 199 5.68 -22.22 3.38
CA PRO A 199 5.82 -23.47 2.64
C PRO A 199 5.32 -24.70 3.41
N VAL A 200 5.05 -24.60 4.72
CA VAL A 200 4.42 -25.66 5.50
C VAL A 200 2.90 -25.58 5.41
N VAL A 201 2.34 -24.36 5.40
CA VAL A 201 0.89 -24.11 5.39
C VAL A 201 0.26 -24.34 4.01
N LEU A 202 0.93 -23.91 2.94
CA LEU A 202 0.40 -24.01 1.58
C LEU A 202 0.14 -25.45 1.09
N PRO A 203 0.97 -26.46 1.37
CA PRO A 203 0.70 -27.81 0.90
C PRO A 203 -0.38 -28.56 1.71
N LEU A 204 -0.85 -28.03 2.86
CA LEU A 204 -1.80 -28.74 3.74
C LEU A 204 -3.08 -29.24 3.03
N PRO A 205 -3.69 -28.49 2.08
CA PRO A 205 -4.88 -28.96 1.38
C PRO A 205 -4.60 -30.02 0.31
N LEU A 206 -3.37 -30.13 -0.21
CA LEU A 206 -3.05 -30.97 -1.38
C LEU A 206 -3.47 -32.45 -1.26
N PRO A 207 -3.34 -33.13 -0.10
CA PRO A 207 -3.81 -34.51 0.04
C PRO A 207 -5.31 -34.68 -0.18
N TRP A 208 -6.10 -33.62 0.07
CA TRP A 208 -7.56 -33.60 -0.03
C TRP A 208 -8.06 -33.20 -1.43
N LEU A 209 -7.19 -32.64 -2.28
CA LEU A 209 -7.54 -32.17 -3.64
C LEU A 209 -7.26 -33.22 -4.73
N ARG A 210 -6.93 -34.47 -4.37
CA ARG A 210 -6.44 -35.48 -5.31
C ARG A 210 -7.48 -35.97 -6.33
N SER A 211 -8.76 -35.75 -6.08
CA SER A 211 -9.86 -36.18 -6.97
C SER A 211 -9.99 -35.33 -8.24
N GLU A 212 -9.45 -34.11 -8.26
CA GLU A 212 -9.57 -33.18 -9.39
C GLU A 212 -8.20 -32.61 -9.79
N THR A 213 -7.54 -33.24 -10.77
CA THR A 213 -6.16 -32.90 -11.17
C THR A 213 -6.03 -31.47 -11.71
N SER A 214 -7.02 -30.95 -12.43
CA SER A 214 -7.06 -29.58 -12.94
C SER A 214 -7.12 -28.56 -11.81
N PHE A 215 -7.99 -28.78 -10.82
CA PHE A 215 -8.11 -27.93 -9.63
C PHE A 215 -6.83 -27.95 -8.79
N ALA A 216 -6.27 -29.14 -8.56
CA ALA A 216 -5.02 -29.30 -7.81
C ALA A 216 -3.83 -28.60 -8.50
N LEU A 217 -3.76 -28.65 -9.83
CA LEU A 217 -2.72 -27.96 -10.60
C LEU A 217 -2.86 -26.45 -10.51
N ASP A 218 -4.07 -25.91 -10.69
CA ASP A 218 -4.33 -24.47 -10.57
C ASP A 218 -4.01 -23.97 -9.15
N TYR A 219 -4.41 -24.71 -8.11
CA TYR A 219 -4.03 -24.43 -6.73
C TYR A 219 -2.50 -24.41 -6.54
N ALA A 220 -1.81 -25.44 -7.03
CA ALA A 220 -0.36 -25.56 -6.89
C ALA A 220 0.38 -24.39 -7.56
N VAL A 221 -0.07 -23.95 -8.74
CA VAL A 221 0.48 -22.79 -9.45
C VAL A 221 0.28 -21.52 -8.64
N ARG A 222 -0.94 -21.23 -8.16
CA ARG A 222 -1.24 -20.05 -7.35
C ARG A 222 -0.48 -20.05 -6.02
N ALA A 223 -0.35 -21.20 -5.37
CA ALA A 223 0.43 -21.37 -4.16
C ALA A 223 1.93 -21.15 -4.39
N ALA A 224 2.48 -21.66 -5.50
CA ALA A 224 3.88 -21.42 -5.87
C ALA A 224 4.16 -19.93 -6.15
N LEU A 225 3.25 -19.25 -6.85
CA LEU A 225 3.34 -17.80 -7.12
C LEU A 225 3.26 -16.98 -5.83
N LEU A 226 2.36 -17.35 -4.93
CA LEU A 226 2.26 -16.74 -3.60
C LEU A 226 3.57 -16.90 -2.80
N LEU A 227 4.14 -18.10 -2.80
CA LEU A 227 5.42 -18.37 -2.14
C LEU A 227 6.55 -17.53 -2.75
N ALA A 228 6.59 -17.40 -4.09
CA ALA A 228 7.55 -16.54 -4.78
C ALA A 228 7.39 -15.06 -4.40
N LEU A 229 6.16 -14.56 -4.27
CA LEU A 229 5.91 -13.17 -3.83
C LEU A 229 6.32 -12.96 -2.37
N VAL A 230 5.99 -13.87 -1.47
CA VAL A 230 6.45 -13.84 -0.06
C VAL A 230 7.97 -13.84 -0.01
N TRP A 231 8.63 -14.65 -0.85
CA TRP A 231 10.08 -14.67 -0.95
C TRP A 231 10.64 -13.32 -1.40
N VAL A 232 10.16 -12.74 -2.51
CA VAL A 232 10.63 -11.44 -3.04
C VAL A 232 10.45 -10.34 -2.00
N VAL A 233 9.28 -10.23 -1.38
CA VAL A 233 8.99 -9.19 -0.37
C VAL A 233 9.85 -9.39 0.87
N SER A 234 10.03 -10.63 1.33
CA SER A 234 10.92 -10.92 2.46
C SER A 234 12.35 -10.45 2.19
N ARG A 235 12.89 -10.70 0.99
CA ARG A 235 14.24 -10.25 0.59
C ARG A 235 14.33 -8.74 0.43
N SER A 236 13.32 -8.09 -0.15
CA SER A 236 13.25 -6.62 -0.24
C SER A 236 13.25 -5.97 1.14
N VAL A 237 12.43 -6.47 2.07
CA VAL A 237 12.38 -5.97 3.45
C VAL A 237 13.74 -6.08 4.13
N LEU A 238 14.40 -7.24 4.04
CA LEU A 238 15.72 -7.44 4.65
C LEU A 238 16.77 -6.49 4.05
N ARG A 239 16.87 -6.39 2.71
CA ARG A 239 17.79 -5.47 2.04
C ARG A 239 17.55 -4.00 2.42
N SER A 240 16.28 -3.60 2.52
CA SER A 240 15.92 -2.24 2.95
C SER A 240 16.34 -1.94 4.40
N ARG A 241 16.42 -2.95 5.28
CA ARG A 241 16.93 -2.80 6.64
C ARG A 241 18.44 -2.65 6.69
N GLU A 242 19.18 -3.36 5.83
CA GLU A 242 20.63 -3.19 5.70
C GLU A 242 20.98 -1.74 5.36
N HIS A 243 20.29 -1.13 4.38
CA HIS A 243 20.51 0.29 4.04
C HIS A 243 20.17 1.27 5.16
N ALA A 244 19.13 0.96 5.95
CA ALA A 244 18.78 1.78 7.11
C ALA A 244 19.86 1.68 8.20
N ALA A 245 20.42 0.50 8.42
CA ALA A 245 21.53 0.29 9.34
C ALA A 245 22.82 0.94 8.84
N ASP A 246 23.13 0.87 7.54
CA ASP A 246 24.28 1.55 6.93
C ASP A 246 24.27 3.05 7.26
N LEU A 247 23.15 3.73 7.00
CA LEU A 247 23.04 5.17 7.22
C LEU A 247 22.98 5.55 8.69
N LEU A 248 22.30 4.74 9.51
CA LEU A 248 22.24 4.98 10.93
C LEU A 248 23.63 4.83 11.56
N SER A 249 24.40 3.81 11.14
CA SER A 249 25.75 3.55 11.65
C SER A 249 26.76 4.63 11.25
N THR A 250 26.58 5.25 10.09
CA THR A 250 27.52 6.24 9.52
C THR A 250 27.20 7.70 9.83
N ARG A 251 26.22 7.93 10.71
CA ARG A 251 25.77 9.27 11.09
C ARG A 251 26.88 10.23 11.54
N ASP A 252 27.89 9.70 12.23
CA ASP A 252 29.00 10.49 12.78
C ASP A 252 30.26 10.40 11.91
N SER A 253 30.40 9.33 11.13
CA SER A 253 31.50 9.14 10.18
C SER A 253 31.18 7.99 9.22
N THR A 254 31.45 8.18 7.93
CA THR A 254 31.31 7.17 6.87
C THR A 254 32.57 6.36 6.62
N THR A 255 33.74 6.83 7.09
CA THR A 255 35.06 6.38 6.61
C THR A 255 35.34 4.90 6.88
N GLY A 256 35.04 4.40 8.08
CA GLY A 256 35.29 3.00 8.44
C GLY A 256 34.43 2.01 7.67
N LEU A 257 33.15 2.32 7.46
CA LEU A 257 32.23 1.46 6.70
C LEU A 257 32.51 1.52 5.20
N ASP A 258 32.80 2.71 4.66
CA ASP A 258 33.19 2.89 3.25
C ASP A 258 34.48 2.09 2.94
N ALA A 259 35.51 2.16 3.80
CA ALA A 259 36.74 1.38 3.64
C ALA A 259 36.49 -0.13 3.70
N LEU A 260 35.67 -0.60 4.66
CA LEU A 260 35.30 -2.01 4.78
C LEU A 260 34.58 -2.50 3.53
N LEU A 261 33.63 -1.71 3.01
CA LEU A 261 32.88 -2.04 1.81
C LEU A 261 33.80 -2.04 0.58
N ARG A 262 34.65 -1.03 0.37
CA ARG A 262 35.57 -1.00 -0.80
C ARG A 262 36.55 -2.18 -0.84
N ARG A 263 36.90 -2.75 0.32
CA ARG A 263 37.72 -3.97 0.40
C ARG A 263 36.94 -5.23 0.00
N ALA A 264 35.61 -5.23 0.15
CA ALA A 264 34.79 -6.36 -0.26
C ALA A 264 34.71 -6.44 -1.78
N VAL A 265 35.13 -7.58 -2.35
CA VAL A 265 35.05 -7.82 -3.79
C VAL A 265 33.60 -8.08 -4.19
N ASP A 266 33.00 -7.16 -4.93
CA ASP A 266 31.70 -7.37 -5.58
C ASP A 266 31.89 -8.32 -6.76
N GLN A 267 31.64 -9.61 -6.54
CA GLN A 267 31.58 -10.56 -7.65
C GLN A 267 30.30 -10.29 -8.48
N PRO A 268 30.40 -10.22 -9.82
CA PRO A 268 29.21 -10.11 -10.66
C PRO A 268 28.31 -11.31 -10.43
N ARG A 269 27.08 -11.06 -9.97
CA ARG A 269 26.08 -12.09 -9.74
C ARG A 269 25.04 -12.05 -10.86
N PRO A 270 24.62 -13.20 -11.39
CA PRO A 270 23.47 -13.23 -12.28
C PRO A 270 22.22 -12.71 -11.56
N TRP A 271 21.29 -12.16 -12.32
CA TRP A 271 20.12 -11.43 -11.78
C TRP A 271 19.30 -12.26 -10.77
N PHE A 272 19.16 -13.57 -10.97
CA PHE A 272 18.43 -14.44 -10.04
C PHE A 272 19.14 -14.61 -8.70
N ARG A 273 20.49 -14.67 -8.69
CA ARG A 273 21.28 -14.66 -7.43
C ARG A 273 21.23 -13.31 -6.74
N SER A 274 21.11 -12.22 -7.50
CA SER A 274 20.89 -10.88 -6.97
C SER A 274 19.53 -10.77 -6.26
N LEU A 275 18.47 -11.36 -6.82
CA LEU A 275 17.15 -11.45 -6.17
C LEU A 275 17.20 -12.30 -4.90
N ALA A 276 17.99 -13.38 -4.90
CA ALA A 276 18.15 -14.27 -3.75
C ALA A 276 19.03 -13.71 -2.63
N ALA A 277 19.80 -12.65 -2.87
CA ALA A 277 20.72 -12.10 -1.89
C ALA A 277 19.97 -11.51 -0.68
N LEU A 278 20.44 -11.84 0.53
CA LEU A 278 19.91 -11.25 1.79
C LEU A 278 20.45 -9.82 2.00
N HIS A 279 21.70 -9.60 1.60
CA HIS A 279 22.36 -8.31 1.67
C HIS A 279 22.38 -7.64 0.29
N PRO A 280 22.24 -6.30 0.23
CA PRO A 280 22.51 -5.54 -0.99
C PRO A 280 23.97 -5.74 -1.46
N SER A 281 24.24 -5.48 -2.74
CA SER A 281 25.62 -5.48 -3.23
C SER A 281 26.44 -4.35 -2.60
N THR A 282 27.74 -4.53 -2.53
CA THR A 282 28.68 -3.58 -1.93
C THR A 282 28.60 -2.23 -2.64
N ARG A 283 28.58 -2.22 -3.97
CA ARG A 283 28.39 -1.02 -4.80
C ARG A 283 27.11 -0.27 -4.43
N HIS A 284 26.00 -0.98 -4.25
CA HIS A 284 24.72 -0.35 -3.92
C HIS A 284 24.72 0.23 -2.50
N ARG A 285 25.41 -0.42 -1.54
CA ARG A 285 25.61 0.14 -0.20
C ARG A 285 26.47 1.41 -0.24
N LEU A 286 27.57 1.41 -1.01
CA LEU A 286 28.40 2.60 -1.23
C LEU A 286 27.61 3.76 -1.87
N ASP A 287 26.78 3.48 -2.87
CA ASP A 287 25.92 4.49 -3.50
C ASP A 287 24.87 5.07 -2.54
N VAL A 288 24.38 4.27 -1.59
CA VAL A 288 23.47 4.74 -0.53
C VAL A 288 24.21 5.62 0.48
N LEU A 289 25.42 5.23 0.90
CA LEU A 289 26.27 6.02 1.79
C LEU A 289 26.65 7.36 1.17
N ALA A 290 27.06 7.37 -0.10
CA ALA A 290 27.43 8.60 -0.82
C ALA A 290 26.28 9.60 -0.93
N ARG A 291 25.04 9.11 -1.06
CA ARG A 291 23.83 9.95 -1.10
C ARG A 291 23.33 10.37 0.29
N GLY A 292 23.77 9.69 1.36
CA GLY A 292 23.31 9.94 2.74
C GLY A 292 21.84 9.60 2.99
N GLU A 293 21.21 8.81 2.12
CA GLU A 293 19.75 8.63 2.12
C GLU A 293 19.36 7.21 1.72
N VAL A 294 18.48 6.55 2.50
CA VAL A 294 17.99 5.20 2.17
C VAL A 294 17.27 5.33 0.83
N GLU A 295 17.58 4.47 -0.13
CA GLU A 295 16.98 4.43 -1.47
C GLU A 295 15.51 4.92 -1.44
N ARG A 296 15.31 6.21 -1.76
CA ARG A 296 14.01 6.91 -1.66
C ARG A 296 13.02 6.48 -2.76
N HIS A 297 13.40 5.44 -3.47
CA HIS A 297 12.84 5.00 -4.73
C HIS A 297 12.28 3.61 -4.50
N VAL A 298 10.96 3.48 -4.42
CA VAL A 298 10.39 2.13 -4.55
C VAL A 298 10.61 1.72 -6.00
N ARG A 299 11.34 0.63 -6.21
CA ARG A 299 11.46 0.07 -7.55
C ARG A 299 10.09 -0.43 -7.99
N ALA A 300 9.79 -0.35 -9.29
CA ALA A 300 8.56 -0.90 -9.85
C ALA A 300 8.26 -2.32 -9.35
N ALA A 301 9.29 -3.17 -9.27
CA ALA A 301 9.18 -4.54 -8.75
C ALA A 301 8.76 -4.63 -7.28
N GLU A 302 9.22 -3.70 -6.43
CA GLU A 302 8.80 -3.67 -5.03
C GLU A 302 7.36 -3.17 -4.90
N GLY A 303 7.00 -2.12 -5.65
CA GLY A 303 5.62 -1.65 -5.74
C GLY A 303 4.69 -2.77 -6.19
N PHE A 304 5.08 -3.49 -7.24
CA PHE A 304 4.38 -4.67 -7.76
C PHE A 304 4.23 -5.76 -6.71
N ALA A 305 5.31 -6.12 -6.02
CA ALA A 305 5.24 -7.18 -5.01
C ALA A 305 4.32 -6.79 -3.82
N PHE A 306 4.37 -5.53 -3.37
CA PHE A 306 3.45 -5.04 -2.32
C PHE A 306 1.99 -4.98 -2.79
N GLY A 307 1.77 -4.49 -4.01
CA GLY A 307 0.46 -4.49 -4.66
C GLY A 307 -0.09 -5.90 -4.77
N ALA A 308 0.72 -6.85 -5.26
CA ALA A 308 0.32 -8.24 -5.44
C ALA A 308 -0.05 -8.90 -4.11
N LEU A 309 0.74 -8.72 -3.06
CA LEU A 309 0.39 -9.24 -1.73
C LEU A 309 -0.92 -8.63 -1.19
N ALA A 310 -1.16 -7.33 -1.37
CA ALA A 310 -2.41 -6.70 -0.95
C ALA A 310 -3.60 -7.20 -1.78
N GLY A 311 -3.42 -7.34 -3.09
CA GLY A 311 -4.41 -7.92 -4.01
C GLY A 311 -4.74 -9.38 -3.69
N LEU A 312 -3.76 -10.18 -3.28
CA LEU A 312 -3.96 -11.58 -2.87
C LEU A 312 -4.83 -11.70 -1.61
N VAL A 313 -4.58 -10.82 -0.62
CA VAL A 313 -5.31 -10.75 0.65
C VAL A 313 -6.77 -10.33 0.43
N GLN A 314 -7.04 -9.51 -0.58
CA GLN A 314 -8.33 -8.85 -0.74
C GLN A 314 -9.50 -9.84 -1.00
N PRO A 315 -9.46 -10.74 -2.00
CA PRO A 315 -10.58 -11.66 -2.25
C PRO A 315 -10.83 -12.60 -1.07
N LEU A 316 -9.76 -13.01 -0.38
CA LEU A 316 -9.85 -13.82 0.83
C LEU A 316 -10.57 -13.05 1.94
N LEU A 317 -10.16 -11.81 2.20
CA LEU A 317 -10.84 -10.96 3.18
C LEU A 317 -12.31 -10.73 2.79
N SER A 318 -12.59 -10.51 1.50
CA SER A 318 -13.95 -10.41 0.96
C SER A 318 -14.82 -11.58 1.38
N HIS A 319 -14.32 -12.79 1.15
CA HIS A 319 -15.05 -14.02 1.45
C HIS A 319 -15.46 -14.15 2.93
N PHE A 320 -14.55 -13.84 3.85
CA PHE A 320 -14.83 -14.01 5.29
C PHE A 320 -15.57 -12.84 5.91
N VAL A 321 -15.20 -11.61 5.55
CA VAL A 321 -15.83 -10.41 6.13
C VAL A 321 -17.25 -10.24 5.63
N GLN A 322 -17.55 -10.56 4.36
CA GLN A 322 -18.94 -10.56 3.88
C GLN A 322 -19.79 -11.56 4.67
N SER A 323 -19.28 -12.79 4.84
CA SER A 323 -19.97 -13.84 5.60
C SER A 323 -20.24 -13.43 7.05
N ALA A 324 -19.30 -12.71 7.68
CA ALA A 324 -19.42 -12.31 9.09
C ALA A 324 -20.24 -11.04 9.32
N LEU A 325 -20.10 -10.02 8.46
CA LEU A 325 -20.66 -8.69 8.69
C LEU A 325 -21.91 -8.38 7.89
N LEU A 326 -22.11 -8.98 6.71
CA LEU A 326 -23.23 -8.61 5.84
C LEU A 326 -24.60 -8.78 6.53
N PRO A 327 -24.88 -9.86 7.30
CA PRO A 327 -26.16 -10.04 7.96
C PRO A 327 -26.49 -9.01 9.05
N SER A 328 -25.48 -8.38 9.66
CA SER A 328 -25.65 -7.52 10.85
C SER A 328 -25.33 -6.05 10.58
N ALA A 329 -24.35 -5.76 9.74
CA ALA A 329 -23.85 -4.41 9.49
C ALA A 329 -24.33 -3.83 8.14
N GLY A 330 -24.93 -4.65 7.29
CA GLY A 330 -25.39 -4.27 5.95
C GLY A 330 -24.25 -4.06 4.94
N LEU A 331 -24.63 -3.80 3.69
CA LEU A 331 -23.69 -3.76 2.56
C LEU A 331 -22.64 -2.65 2.71
N ARG A 332 -23.04 -1.44 3.11
CA ARG A 332 -22.15 -0.27 3.16
C ARG A 332 -21.00 -0.43 4.15
N VAL A 333 -21.31 -0.84 5.39
CA VAL A 333 -20.28 -1.03 6.43
C VAL A 333 -19.36 -2.19 6.05
N THR A 334 -19.93 -3.25 5.47
CA THR A 334 -19.18 -4.40 4.97
C THR A 334 -18.20 -3.96 3.87
N THR A 335 -18.64 -3.23 2.84
CA THR A 335 -17.78 -2.72 1.76
C THR A 335 -16.66 -1.84 2.28
N LEU A 336 -16.95 -0.94 3.24
CA LEU A 336 -15.93 -0.11 3.86
C LEU A 336 -14.90 -0.95 4.63
N ALA A 337 -15.34 -1.95 5.40
CA ALA A 337 -14.45 -2.84 6.14
C ALA A 337 -13.53 -3.65 5.19
N LEU A 338 -14.08 -4.11 4.06
CA LEU A 338 -13.32 -4.80 3.02
C LEU A 338 -12.25 -3.93 2.36
N ALA A 339 -12.55 -2.65 2.16
CA ALA A 339 -11.63 -1.70 1.57
C ALA A 339 -10.57 -1.21 2.57
N LEU A 340 -10.92 -1.15 3.86
CA LEU A 340 -10.10 -0.55 4.89
C LEU A 340 -8.77 -1.30 5.08
N VAL A 341 -8.82 -2.62 5.26
CA VAL A 341 -7.61 -3.43 5.53
C VAL A 341 -6.58 -3.35 4.40
N PRO A 342 -6.89 -3.74 3.14
CA PRO A 342 -5.94 -3.63 2.03
C PRO A 342 -5.55 -2.18 1.76
N GLY A 343 -6.47 -1.21 1.89
CA GLY A 343 -6.16 0.21 1.70
C GLY A 343 -5.17 0.76 2.73
N VAL A 344 -5.32 0.40 4.00
CA VAL A 344 -4.37 0.74 5.08
C VAL A 344 -3.01 0.07 4.87
N LEU A 345 -2.99 -1.20 4.45
CA LEU A 345 -1.74 -1.90 4.16
C LEU A 345 -0.99 -1.23 3.00
N LEU A 346 -1.68 -0.93 1.90
CA LEU A 346 -1.13 -0.20 0.75
C LEU A 346 -0.66 1.20 1.17
N GLY A 347 -1.48 1.95 1.88
CA GLY A 347 -1.17 3.32 2.33
C GLY A 347 0.03 3.40 3.25
N CYS A 348 0.11 2.51 4.24
CA CYS A 348 1.23 2.50 5.17
C CYS A 348 2.52 1.96 4.53
N ALA A 349 2.43 1.00 3.60
CA ALA A 349 3.61 0.42 2.93
C ALA A 349 4.17 1.34 1.83
N TRP A 350 3.29 2.00 1.08
CA TRP A 350 3.65 2.79 -0.10
C TRP A 350 3.73 4.28 0.19
N GLY A 351 2.76 4.85 0.92
CA GLY A 351 2.60 6.29 1.14
C GLY A 351 3.85 7.01 1.65
N PRO A 352 4.52 6.52 2.72
CA PRO A 352 5.75 7.14 3.20
C PRO A 352 6.90 7.09 2.20
N THR A 353 6.89 6.15 1.24
CA THR A 353 7.94 6.09 0.22
C THR A 353 7.66 7.03 -0.94
N VAL A 354 6.39 7.20 -1.33
CA VAL A 354 5.97 8.28 -2.23
C VAL A 354 6.40 9.63 -1.67
N TRP A 355 6.16 9.87 -0.38
CA TRP A 355 6.52 11.14 0.26
C TRP A 355 8.03 11.44 0.26
N ARG A 356 8.84 10.40 0.50
CA ARG A 356 10.31 10.50 0.50
C ARG A 356 10.88 10.64 -0.90
N SER A 357 10.22 10.13 -1.93
CA SER A 357 10.70 10.26 -3.32
C SER A 357 10.84 11.71 -3.81
N ARG A 358 10.28 12.68 -3.08
CA ARG A 358 10.22 14.11 -3.46
C ARG A 358 11.13 15.04 -2.65
N THR A 359 11.82 14.55 -1.63
CA THR A 359 12.79 15.35 -0.87
C THR A 359 14.11 15.56 -1.61
N THR A 360 14.43 14.75 -2.63
CA THR A 360 15.57 15.00 -3.52
C THR A 360 15.10 15.71 -4.79
N ALA A 361 15.87 16.69 -5.23
CA ALA A 361 15.74 17.35 -6.53
C ALA A 361 16.09 16.43 -7.73
N ASP A 362 16.03 15.10 -7.55
CA ASP A 362 16.53 14.15 -8.54
C ASP A 362 15.62 14.07 -9.77
N VAL A 363 16.20 14.45 -10.90
CA VAL A 363 15.66 14.24 -12.24
C VAL A 363 15.73 12.73 -12.54
N ARG A 364 14.73 11.98 -12.08
CA ARG A 364 14.58 10.58 -12.50
C ARG A 364 14.27 10.51 -13.99
N PRO A 365 14.83 9.53 -14.72
CA PRO A 365 14.35 9.19 -16.06
C PRO A 365 12.82 8.99 -16.03
N VAL A 366 12.14 9.50 -17.06
CA VAL A 366 10.67 9.40 -17.17
C VAL A 366 10.21 7.94 -17.12
N ARG A 367 10.99 7.02 -17.70
CA ARG A 367 10.71 5.58 -17.69
C ARG A 367 10.63 5.03 -16.27
N ASP A 368 11.59 5.35 -15.40
CA ASP A 368 11.62 4.84 -14.03
C ASP A 368 10.47 5.38 -13.19
N ARG A 369 10.02 6.60 -13.49
CA ARG A 369 8.85 7.20 -12.85
C ARG A 369 7.57 6.47 -13.26
N LEU A 370 7.37 6.26 -14.56
CA LEU A 370 6.20 5.54 -15.08
C LEU A 370 6.16 4.09 -14.57
N THR A 371 7.29 3.37 -14.61
CA THR A 371 7.34 1.98 -14.13
C THR A 371 7.07 1.91 -12.63
N SER A 372 7.58 2.84 -11.83
CA SER A 372 7.31 2.90 -10.39
C SER A 372 5.84 3.20 -10.08
N ALA A 373 5.21 4.09 -10.86
CA ALA A 373 3.80 4.44 -10.71
C ALA A 373 2.86 3.28 -11.12
N LEU A 374 3.26 2.46 -12.09
CA LEU A 374 2.49 1.31 -12.55
C LEU A 374 2.69 0.05 -11.70
N GLY A 375 3.85 -0.09 -11.05
CA GLY A 375 4.20 -1.28 -10.29
C GLY A 375 3.11 -1.68 -9.29
N LEU A 376 2.73 -0.78 -8.37
CA LEU A 376 1.74 -1.07 -7.34
C LEU A 376 0.33 -1.36 -7.89
N PRO A 377 -0.25 -0.54 -8.77
CA PRO A 377 -1.55 -0.83 -9.39
C PRO A 377 -1.61 -2.18 -10.12
N LEU A 378 -0.59 -2.47 -10.95
CA LEU A 378 -0.51 -3.75 -11.67
C LEU A 378 -0.33 -4.92 -10.71
N GLY A 379 0.46 -4.72 -9.65
CA GLY A 379 0.60 -5.68 -8.55
C GLY A 379 -0.76 -6.03 -7.98
N VAL A 380 -1.57 -5.04 -7.58
CA VAL A 380 -2.89 -5.28 -6.96
C VAL A 380 -3.79 -6.12 -7.87
N VAL A 381 -3.89 -5.78 -9.15
CA VAL A 381 -4.69 -6.56 -10.11
C VAL A 381 -4.17 -7.99 -10.27
N VAL A 382 -2.86 -8.16 -10.48
CA VAL A 382 -2.27 -9.50 -10.60
C VAL A 382 -2.47 -10.31 -9.31
N GLY A 383 -2.36 -9.66 -8.15
CA GLY A 383 -2.63 -10.29 -6.86
C GLY A 383 -4.07 -10.76 -6.70
N MET A 384 -5.04 -9.93 -7.12
CA MET A 384 -6.47 -10.33 -7.13
C MET A 384 -6.70 -11.51 -8.08
N ALA A 385 -6.13 -11.45 -9.29
CA ALA A 385 -6.24 -12.48 -10.30
C ALA A 385 -5.64 -13.82 -9.84
N LEU A 386 -4.52 -13.78 -9.13
CA LEU A 386 -3.79 -14.94 -8.62
C LEU A 386 -4.23 -15.37 -7.21
N SER A 387 -5.26 -14.75 -6.64
CA SER A 387 -5.74 -15.12 -5.31
C SER A 387 -6.10 -16.60 -5.25
N LEU A 388 -5.78 -17.23 -4.13
CA LEU A 388 -6.05 -18.65 -3.93
C LEU A 388 -7.55 -18.93 -3.98
N ILE A 389 -8.42 -17.99 -3.57
CA ILE A 389 -9.88 -18.18 -3.65
C ILE A 389 -10.41 -18.30 -5.09
N GLY A 390 -9.64 -17.83 -6.08
CA GLY A 390 -9.97 -17.98 -7.48
C GLY A 390 -9.57 -19.34 -8.06
N THR A 391 -9.16 -20.32 -7.24
CA THR A 391 -8.84 -21.65 -7.77
C THR A 391 -10.05 -22.28 -8.43
N GLY A 392 -9.87 -22.80 -9.65
CA GLY A 392 -10.94 -23.41 -10.44
C GLY A 392 -11.82 -22.40 -11.20
N THR A 393 -11.55 -21.09 -11.07
CA THR A 393 -12.24 -20.04 -11.84
C THR A 393 -11.37 -19.56 -13.01
N PRO A 394 -11.98 -19.18 -14.15
CA PRO A 394 -11.23 -18.62 -15.27
C PRO A 394 -10.51 -17.34 -14.83
N LEU A 395 -9.26 -17.17 -15.28
CA LEU A 395 -8.44 -16.01 -14.91
C LEU A 395 -9.05 -14.68 -15.38
N ILE A 396 -9.70 -14.67 -16.54
CA ILE A 396 -10.21 -13.44 -17.16
C ILE A 396 -11.64 -13.67 -17.61
N GLU A 397 -12.58 -13.00 -16.94
CA GLU A 397 -13.93 -12.77 -17.43
C GLU A 397 -14.04 -11.32 -17.92
N PRO A 398 -14.88 -10.99 -18.92
CA PRO A 398 -15.00 -9.63 -19.45
C PRO A 398 -15.31 -8.57 -18.39
N ALA A 399 -16.22 -8.85 -17.44
CA ALA A 399 -16.55 -7.96 -16.32
C ALA A 399 -15.34 -7.73 -15.38
N THR A 400 -14.53 -8.78 -15.22
CA THR A 400 -13.30 -8.75 -14.43
C THR A 400 -12.22 -7.87 -15.07
N ALA A 401 -12.10 -7.89 -16.41
CA ALA A 401 -11.16 -7.02 -17.13
C ALA A 401 -11.46 -5.52 -16.96
N TRP A 402 -12.73 -5.12 -17.01
CA TRP A 402 -13.14 -3.75 -16.73
C TRP A 402 -12.83 -3.34 -15.30
N THR A 403 -13.17 -4.19 -14.33
CA THR A 403 -12.88 -3.96 -12.91
C THR A 403 -11.38 -3.80 -12.67
N TRP A 404 -10.55 -4.59 -13.34
CA TRP A 404 -9.10 -4.50 -13.28
C TRP A 404 -8.56 -3.21 -13.89
N GLY A 405 -9.01 -2.84 -15.09
CA GLY A 405 -8.62 -1.58 -15.73
C GLY A 405 -8.99 -0.38 -14.87
N PHE A 406 -10.21 -0.36 -14.33
CA PHE A 406 -10.67 0.68 -13.40
C PHE A 406 -9.83 0.72 -12.12
N THR A 407 -9.51 -0.43 -11.52
CA THR A 407 -8.63 -0.53 -10.35
C THR A 407 -7.24 0.06 -10.64
N VAL A 408 -6.65 -0.26 -11.79
CA VAL A 408 -5.33 0.26 -12.18
C VAL A 408 -5.37 1.78 -12.29
N VAL A 409 -6.31 2.32 -13.06
CA VAL A 409 -6.38 3.77 -13.32
C VAL A 409 -6.64 4.55 -12.02
N THR A 410 -7.56 4.08 -11.18
CA THR A 410 -7.89 4.75 -9.91
C THR A 410 -6.75 4.68 -8.89
N LEU A 411 -5.99 3.57 -8.82
CA LEU A 411 -4.79 3.47 -7.97
C LEU A 411 -3.63 4.36 -8.47
N ILE A 412 -3.47 4.51 -9.79
CA ILE A 412 -2.54 5.51 -10.36
C ILE A 412 -2.99 6.92 -9.93
N GLY A 413 -4.29 7.21 -10.01
CA GLY A 413 -4.88 8.46 -9.54
C GLY A 413 -4.59 8.76 -8.07
N ALA A 414 -4.85 7.79 -7.19
CA ALA A 414 -4.55 7.93 -5.76
C ALA A 414 -3.06 8.15 -5.49
N THR A 415 -2.19 7.47 -6.24
CA THR A 415 -0.73 7.67 -6.17
C THR A 415 -0.35 9.08 -6.63
N ALA A 416 -0.94 9.57 -7.73
CA ALA A 416 -0.72 10.92 -8.24
C ALA A 416 -1.18 12.01 -7.25
N LEU A 417 -2.31 11.79 -6.56
CA LEU A 417 -2.78 12.68 -5.50
C LEU A 417 -1.81 12.70 -4.30
N CYS A 418 -1.32 11.53 -3.87
CA CYS A 418 -0.28 11.45 -2.83
C CYS A 418 1.01 12.18 -3.24
N GLU A 419 1.43 12.03 -4.50
CA GLU A 419 2.60 12.71 -5.05
C GLU A 419 2.41 14.23 -5.13
N GLY A 420 1.22 14.69 -5.55
CA GLY A 420 0.86 16.11 -5.59
C GLY A 420 0.89 16.73 -4.19
N ALA A 421 0.31 16.04 -3.21
CA ALA A 421 0.33 16.45 -1.80
C ALA A 421 1.76 16.51 -1.24
N ALA A 422 2.58 15.51 -1.54
CA ALA A 422 3.99 15.48 -1.13
C ALA A 422 4.80 16.62 -1.77
N ALA A 423 4.61 16.86 -3.06
CA ALA A 423 5.28 17.94 -3.78
C ALA A 423 4.92 19.32 -3.21
N LEU A 424 3.64 19.55 -2.94
CA LEU A 424 3.18 20.81 -2.35
C LEU A 424 3.72 21.00 -0.93
N TRP A 425 3.72 19.94 -0.11
CA TRP A 425 4.28 20.01 1.24
C TRP A 425 5.78 20.35 1.23
N HIS A 426 6.58 19.67 0.41
CA HIS A 426 8.03 19.91 0.37
C HIS A 426 8.38 21.32 -0.13
N ARG A 427 7.56 21.90 -1.02
CA ARG A 427 7.69 23.30 -1.42
C ARG A 427 7.53 24.26 -0.23
N CYS A 428 6.61 23.96 0.67
CA CYS A 428 6.32 24.83 1.82
C CYS A 428 7.17 24.50 3.06
N ARG A 429 7.62 23.25 3.19
CA ARG A 429 8.34 22.72 4.36
C ARG A 429 9.42 21.73 3.92
N PRO A 430 10.57 22.23 3.43
CA PRO A 430 11.65 21.36 2.97
C PRO A 430 12.18 20.47 4.10
N GLY A 431 12.50 19.21 3.77
CA GLY A 431 13.20 18.29 4.67
C GLY A 431 12.36 17.53 5.70
N GLY A 432 11.03 17.73 5.74
CA GLY A 432 10.14 17.04 6.69
C GLY A 432 9.15 16.08 6.03
N SER A 433 9.09 14.83 6.47
CA SER A 433 7.96 13.93 6.18
C SER A 433 6.92 14.04 7.30
N PRO A 434 5.66 14.40 7.02
CA PRO A 434 4.64 14.45 8.04
C PRO A 434 4.25 13.05 8.49
N ARG A 435 4.02 12.89 9.80
CA ARG A 435 3.59 11.61 10.39
C ARG A 435 2.26 11.09 9.81
N TRP A 436 1.42 11.98 9.29
CA TRP A 436 0.12 11.64 8.70
C TRP A 436 0.20 11.18 7.23
N ALA A 437 1.36 11.22 6.56
CA ALA A 437 1.47 10.85 5.14
C ALA A 437 0.97 9.42 4.85
N GLY A 438 1.25 8.47 5.75
CA GLY A 438 0.71 7.10 5.65
C GLY A 438 -0.80 7.02 5.83
N ALA A 439 -1.38 7.84 6.71
CA ALA A 439 -2.82 7.90 6.93
C ALA A 439 -3.56 8.51 5.73
N LEU A 440 -3.01 9.56 5.12
CA LEU A 440 -3.57 10.12 3.88
C LEU A 440 -3.57 9.08 2.76
N ALA A 441 -2.44 8.40 2.55
CA ALA A 441 -2.34 7.36 1.54
C ALA A 441 -3.33 6.21 1.83
N ALA A 442 -3.47 5.81 3.10
CA ALA A 442 -4.43 4.79 3.51
C ALA A 442 -5.87 5.19 3.17
N LEU A 443 -6.28 6.43 3.48
CA LEU A 443 -7.62 6.93 3.14
C LEU A 443 -7.88 6.90 1.63
N LEU A 444 -6.92 7.37 0.83
CA LEU A 444 -7.06 7.37 -0.63
C LEU A 444 -7.15 5.96 -1.22
N PHE A 445 -6.27 5.04 -0.79
CA PHE A 445 -6.30 3.66 -1.28
C PHE A 445 -7.53 2.88 -0.77
N THR A 446 -7.96 3.09 0.47
CA THR A 446 -9.24 2.55 0.97
C THR A 446 -10.40 3.10 0.13
N GLY A 447 -10.41 4.40 -0.16
CA GLY A 447 -11.43 5.01 -1.01
C GLY A 447 -11.49 4.43 -2.42
N VAL A 448 -10.33 4.17 -3.04
CA VAL A 448 -10.26 3.49 -4.34
C VAL A 448 -10.86 2.09 -4.27
N LEU A 449 -10.49 1.30 -3.27
CA LEU A 449 -10.99 -0.07 -3.12
C LEU A 449 -12.48 -0.11 -2.78
N GLU A 450 -12.98 0.83 -1.97
CA GLU A 450 -14.40 1.02 -1.68
C GLU A 450 -15.19 1.29 -2.97
N ALA A 451 -14.66 2.17 -3.84
CA ALA A 451 -15.25 2.45 -5.14
C ALA A 451 -15.25 1.20 -6.03
N VAL A 452 -14.11 0.52 -6.20
CA VAL A 452 -13.99 -0.70 -7.00
C VAL A 452 -15.00 -1.77 -6.57
N PHE A 453 -15.12 -2.04 -5.26
CA PHE A 453 -16.05 -3.06 -4.77
C PHE A 453 -17.52 -2.66 -4.92
N SER A 454 -17.82 -1.37 -4.86
CA SER A 454 -19.18 -0.87 -5.09
C SER A 454 -19.58 -0.96 -6.57
N PHE A 455 -18.63 -0.74 -7.49
CA PHE A 455 -18.91 -0.77 -8.94
C PHE A 455 -18.97 -2.17 -9.52
N ARG A 456 -18.21 -3.13 -9.00
CA ARG A 456 -18.19 -4.50 -9.54
C ARG A 456 -19.60 -5.10 -9.79
N PRO A 457 -20.52 -5.18 -8.81
CA PRO A 457 -21.84 -5.74 -9.06
C PRO A 457 -22.66 -4.91 -10.06
N MET A 458 -22.42 -3.61 -10.15
CA MET A 458 -23.15 -2.70 -11.04
C MET A 458 -22.69 -2.84 -12.49
N ILE A 459 -21.39 -3.08 -12.70
CA ILE A 459 -20.82 -3.41 -14.02
C ILE A 459 -21.40 -4.74 -14.50
N GLU A 460 -21.47 -5.74 -13.62
CA GLU A 460 -22.01 -7.07 -13.92
C GLU A 460 -23.52 -7.03 -14.26
N LEU A 461 -24.29 -6.16 -13.62
CA LEU A 461 -25.76 -6.10 -13.78
C LEU A 461 -26.26 -5.11 -14.86
N GLY A 462 -25.55 -4.02 -15.14
CA GLY A 462 -26.13 -2.92 -15.94
C GLY A 462 -25.12 -2.09 -16.74
N GLY A 463 -23.88 -2.55 -16.88
CA GLY A 463 -22.84 -1.85 -17.64
C GLY A 463 -22.61 -0.40 -17.18
N LEU A 464 -22.43 0.52 -18.13
CA LEU A 464 -22.15 1.94 -17.85
C LEU A 464 -23.32 2.65 -17.15
N VAL A 465 -24.56 2.28 -17.45
CA VAL A 465 -25.76 2.86 -16.83
C VAL A 465 -25.82 2.47 -15.35
N GLY A 466 -25.56 1.20 -15.03
CA GLY A 466 -25.47 0.74 -13.64
C GLY A 466 -24.38 1.45 -12.84
N VAL A 467 -23.20 1.66 -13.46
CA VAL A 467 -22.11 2.44 -12.87
C VAL A 467 -22.55 3.88 -12.58
N TRP A 468 -23.18 4.54 -13.55
CA TRP A 468 -23.64 5.92 -13.40
C TRP A 468 -24.71 6.06 -12.30
N LEU A 469 -25.70 5.17 -12.27
CA LEU A 469 -26.71 5.14 -11.21
C LEU A 469 -26.07 4.90 -9.84
N SER A 470 -25.08 4.01 -9.74
CA SER A 470 -24.44 3.70 -8.45
C SER A 470 -23.67 4.88 -7.84
N LEU A 471 -23.14 5.77 -8.68
CA LEU A 471 -22.51 7.03 -8.26
C LEU A 471 -23.51 7.97 -7.55
N THR A 472 -24.77 7.94 -7.99
CA THR A 472 -25.87 8.72 -7.43
C THR A 472 -26.25 8.25 -6.02
N TYR A 473 -26.15 6.95 -5.76
CA TYR A 473 -26.65 6.33 -4.52
C TYR A 473 -25.57 6.09 -3.45
N THR A 474 -24.30 5.91 -3.84
CA THR A 474 -23.26 5.39 -2.94
C THR A 474 -22.14 6.41 -2.69
N PRO A 475 -22.18 7.17 -1.58
CA PRO A 475 -21.06 8.04 -1.23
C PRO A 475 -19.87 7.20 -0.73
N PHE A 476 -18.76 7.25 -1.47
CA PHE A 476 -17.48 6.61 -1.10
C PHE A 476 -16.81 7.38 0.04
N LEU A 477 -17.09 6.99 1.29
CA LEU A 477 -16.73 7.81 2.45
C LEU A 477 -15.22 7.97 2.61
N ALA A 478 -14.45 6.90 2.43
CA ALA A 478 -13.01 6.96 2.58
C ALA A 478 -12.36 7.79 1.46
N LEU A 479 -12.90 7.68 0.23
CA LEU A 479 -12.42 8.46 -0.91
C LEU A 479 -12.69 9.96 -0.74
N LEU A 480 -13.91 10.29 -0.28
CA LEU A 480 -14.30 11.65 0.06
C LEU A 480 -13.38 12.23 1.15
N ALA A 481 -13.18 11.49 2.23
CA ALA A 481 -12.30 11.91 3.33
C ALA A 481 -10.85 12.12 2.87
N GLY A 482 -10.29 11.20 2.08
CA GLY A 482 -8.93 11.32 1.55
C GLY A 482 -8.77 12.56 0.66
N ASN A 483 -9.71 12.78 -0.27
CA ASN A 483 -9.72 13.96 -1.14
C ASN A 483 -9.85 15.27 -0.35
N LEU A 484 -10.74 15.33 0.64
CA LEU A 484 -10.91 16.49 1.51
C LEU A 484 -9.64 16.79 2.32
N VAL A 485 -8.92 15.77 2.79
CA VAL A 485 -7.62 15.97 3.46
C VAL A 485 -6.59 16.54 2.49
N VAL A 486 -6.53 16.07 1.23
CA VAL A 486 -5.67 16.68 0.20
C VAL A 486 -6.05 18.13 -0.05
N ALA A 487 -7.35 18.42 -0.22
CA ALA A 487 -7.86 19.77 -0.45
C ALA A 487 -7.53 20.70 0.72
N ALA A 488 -7.80 20.28 1.96
CA ALA A 488 -7.53 21.06 3.17
C ALA A 488 -6.04 21.29 3.39
N LEU A 489 -5.20 20.27 3.14
CA LEU A 489 -3.76 20.41 3.16
C LEU A 489 -3.32 21.46 2.14
N ALA A 490 -3.75 21.30 0.89
CA ALA A 490 -3.35 22.15 -0.20
C ALA A 490 -3.79 23.59 0.04
N TRP A 491 -5.04 23.80 0.47
CA TRP A 491 -5.55 25.09 0.89
C TRP A 491 -4.69 25.72 1.98
N ARG A 492 -4.34 24.97 3.02
CA ARG A 492 -3.51 25.47 4.13
C ARG A 492 -2.11 25.87 3.67
N THR A 493 -1.50 25.13 2.74
CA THR A 493 -0.14 25.39 2.26
C THR A 493 -0.08 26.43 1.13
N ALA A 494 -1.19 26.65 0.40
CA ALA A 494 -1.30 27.53 -0.77
C ALA A 494 -1.46 29.02 -0.44
N VAL A 495 -0.82 29.55 0.62
CA VAL A 495 -1.11 30.89 1.17
C VAL A 495 -1.09 32.01 0.10
N GLY A 496 -0.17 31.97 -0.87
CA GLY A 496 -0.08 32.94 -1.96
C GLY A 496 -0.98 32.67 -3.18
N SER A 497 -1.54 31.46 -3.33
CA SER A 497 -2.38 31.08 -4.47
C SER A 497 -3.88 30.96 -4.15
N ARG A 498 -4.29 31.04 -2.87
CA ARG A 498 -5.71 30.96 -2.44
C ARG A 498 -6.62 31.94 -3.18
N VAL A 499 -6.26 33.22 -3.23
CA VAL A 499 -7.08 34.25 -3.90
C VAL A 499 -7.24 33.93 -5.38
N ARG A 500 -6.17 33.50 -6.06
CA ARG A 500 -6.23 33.11 -7.47
C ARG A 500 -7.11 31.88 -7.68
N VAL A 501 -7.02 30.89 -6.79
CA VAL A 501 -7.87 29.70 -6.84
C VAL A 501 -9.34 30.06 -6.60
N LEU A 502 -9.65 30.96 -5.68
CA LEU A 502 -11.01 31.47 -5.42
C LEU A 502 -11.57 32.23 -6.61
N LEU A 503 -10.81 33.17 -7.16
CA LEU A 503 -11.25 33.95 -8.32
C LEU A 503 -11.51 33.04 -9.52
N LEU A 504 -10.65 32.05 -9.75
CA LEU A 504 -10.85 31.04 -10.79
C LEU A 504 -12.09 30.18 -10.52
N ALA A 505 -12.30 29.74 -9.28
CA ALA A 505 -13.48 28.97 -8.89
C ALA A 505 -14.77 29.76 -9.14
N VAL A 506 -14.84 31.02 -8.67
CA VAL A 506 -15.99 31.90 -8.88
C VAL A 506 -16.24 32.14 -10.38
N ALA A 507 -15.20 32.44 -11.15
CA ALA A 507 -15.34 32.66 -12.59
C ALA A 507 -15.91 31.42 -13.30
N VAL A 508 -15.39 30.23 -13.00
CA VAL A 508 -15.89 28.97 -13.60
C VAL A 508 -17.30 28.64 -13.11
N THR A 509 -17.63 28.89 -11.84
CA THR A 509 -18.99 28.73 -11.31
C THR A 509 -19.98 29.63 -12.05
N VAL A 510 -19.67 30.91 -12.25
CA VAL A 510 -20.53 31.85 -13.00
C VAL A 510 -20.71 31.39 -14.44
N LEU A 511 -19.63 31.01 -15.11
CA LEU A 511 -19.67 30.52 -16.50
C LEU A 511 -20.49 29.22 -16.66
N ALA A 512 -20.52 28.36 -15.64
CA ALA A 512 -21.32 27.13 -15.67
C ALA A 512 -22.78 27.36 -15.27
N ALA A 513 -23.03 28.16 -14.23
CA ALA A 513 -24.36 28.32 -13.64
C ALA A 513 -25.25 29.28 -14.45
N VAL A 514 -24.73 30.41 -14.92
CA VAL A 514 -25.55 31.43 -15.61
C VAL A 514 -26.23 30.89 -16.87
N PRO A 515 -25.53 30.23 -17.82
CA PRO A 515 -26.18 29.68 -19.01
C PRO A 515 -27.19 28.59 -18.65
N ARG A 516 -26.88 27.74 -17.67
CA ARG A 516 -27.76 26.65 -17.25
C ARG A 516 -29.04 27.16 -16.59
N LEU A 517 -28.97 28.22 -15.78
CA LEU A 517 -30.14 28.86 -15.18
C LEU A 517 -30.96 29.64 -16.20
N ALA A 518 -30.31 30.27 -17.19
CA ALA A 518 -30.98 31.01 -18.26
C ALA A 518 -31.72 30.10 -19.25
N LEU A 519 -31.21 28.88 -19.47
CA LEU A 519 -31.76 27.88 -20.40
C LEU A 519 -32.57 26.78 -19.68
N ALA A 520 -32.70 26.86 -18.36
CA ALA A 520 -33.47 25.90 -17.59
C ALA A 520 -34.95 25.98 -18.01
N GLY A 521 -35.54 24.87 -18.42
CA GLY A 521 -37.01 24.74 -18.38
C GLY A 521 -37.51 24.73 -16.94
N GLU A 522 -38.83 24.87 -16.76
CA GLU A 522 -39.44 24.68 -15.44
C GLU A 522 -39.18 23.26 -14.93
N ALA A 523 -38.67 23.17 -13.69
CA ALA A 523 -38.48 21.89 -13.02
C ALA A 523 -39.84 21.40 -12.50
N THR A 524 -40.36 20.33 -13.10
CA THR A 524 -41.56 19.62 -12.68
C THR A 524 -41.18 18.41 -11.82
N GLU A 525 -42.14 17.82 -11.10
CA GLU A 525 -41.87 16.60 -10.32
C GLU A 525 -41.37 15.44 -11.20
N GLU A 526 -41.85 15.36 -12.44
CA GLU A 526 -41.47 14.31 -13.39
C GLU A 526 -40.02 14.44 -13.89
N ASN A 527 -39.48 15.66 -14.00
CA ASN A 527 -38.13 15.92 -14.53
C ASN A 527 -37.12 16.38 -13.47
N ALA A 528 -37.54 16.58 -12.22
CA ALA A 528 -36.68 17.11 -11.15
C ALA A 528 -35.41 16.26 -10.93
N LEU A 529 -35.53 14.93 -11.06
CA LEU A 529 -34.39 14.03 -10.94
C LEU A 529 -33.36 14.26 -12.07
N ASP A 530 -33.83 14.47 -13.30
CA ASP A 530 -32.97 14.72 -14.46
C ASP A 530 -32.26 16.08 -14.33
N HIS A 531 -32.98 17.11 -13.89
CA HIS A 531 -32.40 18.42 -13.59
C HIS A 531 -31.31 18.31 -12.50
N LEU A 532 -31.57 17.55 -11.43
CA LEU A 532 -30.59 17.34 -10.36
C LEU A 532 -29.34 16.60 -10.83
N LEU A 533 -29.51 15.55 -11.63
CA LEU A 533 -28.40 14.78 -12.19
C LEU A 533 -27.55 15.64 -13.14
N LEU A 534 -28.20 16.41 -14.02
CA LEU A 534 -27.51 17.35 -14.90
C LEU A 534 -26.76 18.43 -14.11
N ASN A 535 -27.38 19.00 -13.07
CA ASN A 535 -26.73 20.02 -12.24
C ASN A 535 -25.53 19.45 -11.47
N ALA A 536 -25.63 18.21 -10.99
CA ALA A 536 -24.52 17.52 -10.35
C ALA A 536 -23.35 17.27 -11.34
N VAL A 537 -23.64 16.88 -12.58
CA VAL A 537 -22.64 16.71 -13.64
C VAL A 537 -21.95 18.04 -13.98
N LEU A 538 -22.73 19.12 -14.17
CA LEU A 538 -22.19 20.46 -14.46
C LEU A 538 -21.34 21.00 -13.31
N ALA A 539 -21.79 20.86 -12.07
CA ALA A 539 -21.01 21.25 -10.89
C ALA A 539 -19.71 20.47 -10.77
N THR A 540 -19.73 19.19 -11.12
CA THR A 540 -18.52 18.36 -11.13
C THR A 540 -17.57 18.78 -12.25
N ALA A 541 -18.07 19.00 -13.46
CA ALA A 541 -17.29 19.46 -14.61
C ALA A 541 -16.61 20.80 -14.33
N ALA A 542 -17.31 21.75 -13.71
CA ALA A 542 -16.76 23.03 -13.26
C ALA A 542 -15.55 22.83 -12.33
N GLY A 543 -15.65 21.92 -11.35
CA GLY A 543 -14.52 21.57 -10.48
C GLY A 543 -13.34 20.97 -11.24
N LEU A 544 -13.60 20.07 -12.19
CA LEU A 544 -12.55 19.45 -13.01
C LEU A 544 -11.84 20.44 -13.94
N VAL A 545 -12.54 21.46 -14.45
CA VAL A 545 -11.94 22.55 -15.23
C VAL A 545 -10.91 23.31 -14.39
N VAL A 546 -11.27 23.67 -13.15
CA VAL A 546 -10.34 24.34 -12.23
C VAL A 546 -9.16 23.44 -11.89
N PHE A 547 -9.39 22.15 -11.64
CA PHE A 547 -8.32 21.17 -11.44
C PHE A 547 -7.35 21.13 -12.63
N ALA A 548 -7.87 20.96 -13.84
CA ALA A 548 -7.07 20.86 -15.06
C ALA A 548 -6.27 22.14 -15.31
N ALA A 549 -6.88 23.32 -15.15
CA ALA A 549 -6.21 24.61 -15.30
C ALA A 549 -5.01 24.75 -14.33
N ARG A 550 -5.17 24.31 -13.07
CA ARG A 550 -4.06 24.32 -12.09
C ARG A 550 -2.96 23.33 -12.44
N VAL A 551 -3.31 22.12 -12.87
CA VAL A 551 -2.33 21.11 -13.32
C VAL A 551 -1.55 21.59 -14.55
N VAL A 552 -2.21 22.19 -15.53
CA VAL A 552 -1.56 22.73 -16.73
C VAL A 552 -0.59 23.86 -16.38
N ALA A 553 -1.00 24.76 -15.48
CA ALA A 553 -0.21 25.93 -15.08
C ALA A 553 0.97 25.59 -14.15
N ALA A 554 0.79 24.70 -13.18
CA ALA A 554 1.77 24.42 -12.12
C ALA A 554 2.38 23.01 -12.17
N GLY A 555 2.04 22.24 -13.21
CA GLY A 555 2.47 20.85 -13.36
C GLY A 555 1.99 19.98 -12.20
N ARG A 556 2.89 19.14 -11.68
CA ARG A 556 2.54 18.18 -10.62
C ARG A 556 2.12 18.80 -9.29
N ALA A 557 2.69 19.93 -8.90
CA ALA A 557 2.23 20.61 -7.69
C ALA A 557 0.84 21.25 -7.89
N GLY A 558 0.50 21.54 -9.14
CA GLY A 558 -0.86 21.92 -9.54
C GLY A 558 -1.91 20.85 -9.30
N ILE A 559 -1.53 19.58 -9.10
CA ILE A 559 -2.48 18.49 -8.76
C ILE A 559 -3.15 18.79 -7.41
N ALA A 560 -2.37 19.00 -6.34
CA ALA A 560 -2.94 19.24 -5.01
C ALA A 560 -3.68 20.60 -4.93
N GLU A 561 -3.12 21.64 -5.55
CA GLU A 561 -3.79 22.95 -5.64
C GLU A 561 -5.08 22.88 -6.48
N GLY A 562 -5.07 22.11 -7.56
CA GLY A 562 -6.22 21.84 -8.40
C GLY A 562 -7.32 21.10 -7.64
N VAL A 563 -6.96 20.13 -6.80
CA VAL A 563 -7.92 19.44 -5.92
C VAL A 563 -8.58 20.43 -4.98
N ALA A 564 -7.82 21.31 -4.33
CA ALA A 564 -8.40 22.35 -3.48
C ALA A 564 -9.36 23.27 -4.26
N GLY A 565 -8.97 23.71 -5.46
CA GLY A 565 -9.84 24.51 -6.32
C GLY A 565 -11.12 23.78 -6.73
N ALA A 566 -11.02 22.49 -7.08
CA ALA A 566 -12.18 21.68 -7.43
C ALA A 566 -13.16 21.53 -6.26
N TRP A 567 -12.65 21.28 -5.05
CA TRP A 567 -13.46 21.17 -3.82
C TRP A 567 -14.10 22.47 -3.37
N VAL A 568 -13.65 23.62 -3.87
CA VAL A 568 -14.33 24.91 -3.69
C VAL A 568 -15.35 25.13 -4.80
N THR A 569 -14.95 24.90 -6.06
CA THR A 569 -15.78 25.20 -7.24
C THR A 569 -17.02 24.31 -7.31
N THR A 570 -16.90 23.00 -7.06
CA THR A 570 -18.05 22.08 -7.22
C THR A 570 -19.18 22.38 -6.24
N PRO A 571 -18.95 22.55 -4.92
CA PRO A 571 -20.02 22.96 -4.01
C PRO A 571 -20.61 24.32 -4.35
N LEU A 572 -19.79 25.31 -4.74
CA LEU A 572 -20.28 26.64 -5.16
C LEU A 572 -21.21 26.54 -6.37
N THR A 573 -20.81 25.77 -7.39
CA THR A 573 -21.64 25.57 -8.59
C THR A 573 -22.91 24.76 -8.28
N ALA A 574 -22.82 23.72 -7.45
CA ALA A 574 -24.00 22.96 -7.03
C ALA A 574 -25.00 23.84 -6.27
N LEU A 575 -24.53 24.69 -5.35
CA LEU A 575 -25.38 25.64 -4.62
C LEU A 575 -26.03 26.66 -5.57
N ALA A 576 -25.26 27.24 -6.50
CA ALA A 576 -25.79 28.18 -7.48
C ALA A 576 -26.88 27.54 -8.36
N LEU A 577 -26.66 26.30 -8.80
CA LEU A 577 -27.61 25.56 -9.63
C LEU A 577 -28.86 25.09 -8.87
N THR A 578 -28.84 25.04 -7.54
CA THR A 578 -30.03 24.70 -6.74
C THR A 578 -31.01 25.86 -6.56
N LEU A 579 -30.64 27.07 -6.98
CA LEU A 579 -31.54 28.23 -6.95
C LEU A 579 -32.80 28.02 -7.79
N GLU A 580 -32.76 27.20 -8.85
CA GLU A 580 -33.90 26.91 -9.71
C GLU A 580 -35.04 26.16 -8.99
N PHE A 581 -34.76 25.48 -7.88
CA PHE A 581 -35.73 24.67 -7.14
C PHE A 581 -36.37 25.40 -5.94
N GLY A 582 -36.09 26.69 -5.73
CA GLY A 582 -36.58 27.42 -4.55
C GLY A 582 -35.91 26.99 -3.22
N GLN A 583 -34.73 26.37 -3.30
CA GLN A 583 -33.88 25.94 -2.17
C GLN A 583 -34.47 25.06 -1.04
N PRO A 584 -35.23 24.00 -1.33
CA PRO A 584 -35.49 22.98 -0.31
C PRO A 584 -34.17 22.37 0.18
N GLN A 585 -33.96 22.38 1.50
CA GLN A 585 -32.71 21.91 2.13
C GLN A 585 -32.31 20.49 1.70
N HIS A 586 -33.28 19.61 1.47
CA HIS A 586 -33.04 18.24 1.04
C HIS A 586 -32.50 18.14 -0.40
N VAL A 587 -32.95 19.02 -1.30
CA VAL A 587 -32.45 19.10 -2.69
C VAL A 587 -31.02 19.64 -2.71
N VAL A 588 -30.74 20.68 -1.92
CA VAL A 588 -29.38 21.21 -1.76
C VAL A 588 -28.44 20.14 -1.24
N TRP A 589 -28.84 19.40 -0.21
CA TRP A 589 -28.06 18.30 0.35
C TRP A 589 -27.80 17.18 -0.67
N LEU A 590 -28.84 16.78 -1.41
CA LEU A 590 -28.72 15.74 -2.44
C LEU A 590 -27.77 16.16 -3.57
N ALA A 591 -27.91 17.39 -4.08
CA ALA A 591 -27.04 17.94 -5.12
C ALA A 591 -25.56 18.02 -4.66
N LEU A 592 -25.32 18.47 -3.43
CA LEU A 592 -23.97 18.49 -2.84
C LEU A 592 -23.42 17.07 -2.67
N LYS A 593 -24.20 16.14 -2.15
CA LYS A 593 -23.77 14.74 -1.95
C LYS A 593 -23.41 14.08 -3.29
N GLN A 594 -24.23 14.22 -4.32
CA GLN A 594 -24.00 13.62 -5.64
C GLN A 594 -22.78 14.26 -6.33
N SER A 595 -22.73 15.59 -6.42
CA SER A 595 -21.62 16.29 -7.08
C SER A 595 -20.27 16.03 -6.39
N THR A 596 -20.23 15.95 -5.06
CA THR A 596 -18.99 15.64 -4.33
C THR A 596 -18.56 14.18 -4.48
N ALA A 597 -19.49 13.23 -4.57
CA ALA A 597 -19.18 11.83 -4.85
C ALA A 597 -18.61 11.66 -6.28
N HIS A 598 -19.26 12.28 -7.28
CA HIS A 598 -18.77 12.32 -8.66
C HIS A 598 -17.38 12.96 -8.74
N LEU A 599 -17.20 14.11 -8.09
CA LEU A 599 -15.92 14.82 -8.08
C LEU A 599 -14.81 13.95 -7.50
N ALA A 600 -15.04 13.31 -6.36
CA ALA A 600 -14.02 12.51 -5.68
C ALA A 600 -13.49 11.36 -6.56
N LEU A 601 -14.37 10.71 -7.33
CA LEU A 601 -13.96 9.68 -8.29
C LEU A 601 -13.27 10.27 -9.52
N LEU A 602 -13.86 11.29 -10.13
CA LEU A 602 -13.33 11.87 -11.36
C LEU A 602 -11.97 12.55 -11.12
N LEU A 603 -11.72 13.09 -9.93
CA LEU A 603 -10.40 13.59 -9.52
C LEU A 603 -9.33 12.50 -9.53
N LEU A 604 -9.65 11.24 -9.19
CA LEU A 604 -8.68 10.14 -9.31
C LEU A 604 -8.35 9.88 -10.78
N LEU A 605 -9.37 9.78 -11.64
CA LEU A 605 -9.19 9.49 -13.06
C LEU A 605 -8.40 10.61 -13.75
N THR A 606 -8.76 11.88 -13.50
CA THR A 606 -8.04 13.02 -14.06
C THR A 606 -6.65 13.20 -13.47
N ALA A 607 -6.43 12.88 -12.18
CA ALA A 607 -5.09 12.86 -11.60
C ALA A 607 -4.19 11.78 -12.23
N ALA A 608 -4.73 10.63 -12.61
CA ALA A 608 -3.98 9.59 -13.32
C ALA A 608 -3.53 10.09 -14.70
N VAL A 609 -4.44 10.72 -15.46
CA VAL A 609 -4.11 11.34 -16.76
C VAL A 609 -3.09 12.46 -16.60
N ALA A 610 -3.28 13.35 -15.61
CA ALA A 610 -2.35 14.42 -15.28
C ALA A 610 -0.94 13.89 -14.95
N ALA A 611 -0.84 12.79 -14.20
CA ALA A 611 0.45 12.16 -13.90
C ALA A 611 1.16 11.66 -15.17
N ALA A 612 0.43 11.03 -16.09
CA ALA A 612 0.96 10.58 -17.37
C ALA A 612 1.42 11.77 -18.25
N LEU A 613 0.60 12.81 -18.38
CA LEU A 613 0.91 14.01 -19.18
C LEU A 613 2.11 14.79 -18.62
N THR A 614 2.15 15.00 -17.30
CA THR A 614 3.28 15.69 -16.66
C THR A 614 4.58 14.87 -16.75
N ALA A 615 4.50 13.54 -16.71
CA ALA A 615 5.66 12.69 -16.95
C ALA A 615 6.19 12.79 -18.39
N ALA A 616 5.30 12.99 -19.38
CA ALA A 616 5.71 13.18 -20.77
C ALA A 616 6.35 14.54 -21.04
N ARG A 617 5.85 15.62 -20.41
CA ARG A 617 6.37 16.99 -20.60
C ARG A 617 7.80 17.18 -20.10
N ASP A 618 8.19 16.48 -19.02
CA ASP A 618 9.56 16.49 -18.49
C ASP A 618 10.62 15.86 -19.44
N ARG A 619 10.24 15.40 -20.64
CA ARG A 619 11.17 14.86 -21.65
C ARG A 619 11.88 15.92 -22.48
N THR A 620 11.41 17.17 -22.50
CA THR A 620 12.12 18.23 -23.21
C THR A 620 13.43 18.49 -22.47
N PRO A 621 14.60 18.17 -23.07
CA PRO A 621 15.86 18.49 -22.44
C PRO A 621 15.85 19.99 -22.20
N VAL A 622 15.93 20.40 -20.93
CA VAL A 622 16.34 21.76 -20.62
C VAL A 622 17.68 21.89 -21.32
N ALA A 623 17.75 22.73 -22.36
CA ALA A 623 19.00 23.02 -23.03
C ALA A 623 19.96 23.36 -21.91
N ARG A 624 20.95 22.48 -21.66
CA ARG A 624 21.98 22.77 -20.67
C ARG A 624 22.53 24.10 -21.15
N GLU A 625 22.38 25.15 -20.35
CA GLU A 625 23.13 26.37 -20.60
C GLU A 625 24.56 25.91 -20.87
N PRO A 626 25.16 26.32 -22.01
CA PRO A 626 26.52 25.92 -22.31
C PRO A 626 27.33 26.26 -21.08
N VAL A 627 27.95 25.24 -20.47
CA VAL A 627 28.86 25.44 -19.35
C VAL A 627 29.93 26.35 -19.91
N VAL A 628 29.87 27.64 -19.59
CA VAL A 628 30.91 28.60 -19.93
C VAL A 628 32.13 28.08 -19.22
N GLU A 629 33.03 27.42 -19.96
CA GLU A 629 34.32 27.03 -19.44
C GLU A 629 34.95 28.31 -18.86
N PRO A 630 35.36 28.33 -17.59
CA PRO A 630 36.08 29.47 -17.06
C PRO A 630 37.32 29.63 -17.94
N SER A 631 37.36 30.75 -18.68
CA SER A 631 38.47 31.12 -19.54
C SER A 631 39.75 31.03 -18.74
N ARG A 632 40.64 30.12 -19.13
CA ARG A 632 42.01 30.08 -18.62
C ARG A 632 42.70 31.36 -19.06
N THR A 633 42.83 32.32 -18.16
CA THR A 633 43.80 33.43 -18.24
C THR A 633 44.99 33.12 -17.36
#